data_AF-A0A925KWW1-F1
#
_entry.id   AF-A0A925KWW1-F1
#
_cell.length_a   1.000
_cell.length_b   1.000
_cell.length_c   1.000
_cell.angle_alpha   90.00
_cell.angle_beta   90.00
_cell.angle_gamma   90.00
#
_symmetry.space_group_name_H-M   'P 1'
#
loop_
_entity.id
_entity.type
_entity.pdbx_description
1 polymer ?
#
loop_
_entity_poly.entity_id
_entity_poly.type
_entity_poly.pdbx_seq_one_letter_code
_entity_poly.pdbx_strand_id
1 'polypeptide(L)'
;MNQPYTMQGLLHKLNSFFSPRAAKAPLEHPAEEVEISDTVYNNYSFIIGSVFSYFNDLPPESKLKFVKRVYQFKANKKFHYIGLENNDDTAILVSASAIQVTFGLKNYMMSYFRDIYVLADAYHMDNDEELYIGHVAPDGIYLSLKHFLYGYSTKTKDNVNVAVHEMAHALVYNNFFAQYGVDSHFRLNYEKFSSSTGAILADVITNRRSYLRSYAFSNLHEFWAVSVEAFFVNPAGLRLNMPELYEVLVRVLNQDPLTKNKIA
;
A
#
# COMPACT_ATOMS: atom_id res chain seq x y z
N MET A 1 -26.21 -6.39 -17.83
CA MET A 1 -26.80 -6.26 -16.48
C MET A 1 -25.64 -6.34 -15.49
N ASN A 2 -25.16 -5.20 -15.00
CA ASN A 2 -23.97 -5.12 -14.15
C ASN A 2 -24.38 -5.33 -12.70
N GLN A 3 -24.15 -6.52 -12.15
CA GLN A 3 -24.18 -6.76 -10.71
C GLN A 3 -22.98 -6.02 -10.08
N PRO A 4 -23.16 -5.30 -8.96
CA PRO A 4 -22.04 -4.69 -8.25
C PRO A 4 -21.18 -5.80 -7.64
N TYR A 5 -19.89 -5.83 -8.00
CA TYR A 5 -18.91 -6.71 -7.35
C TYR A 5 -18.90 -6.40 -5.84
N THR A 6 -19.46 -7.30 -5.04
CA THR A 6 -19.41 -7.19 -3.58
C THR A 6 -18.03 -7.65 -3.12
N MET A 7 -17.36 -6.86 -2.27
CA MET A 7 -16.03 -7.16 -1.70
C MET A 7 -16.01 -8.35 -0.72
N GLN A 8 -16.99 -9.26 -0.81
CA GLN A 8 -17.05 -10.49 -0.03
C GLN A 8 -16.03 -11.54 -0.50
N GLY A 9 -15.51 -11.45 -1.72
CA GLY A 9 -14.47 -12.36 -2.24
C GLY A 9 -13.04 -12.11 -1.74
N LEU A 10 -12.82 -11.12 -0.86
CA LEU A 10 -11.51 -10.86 -0.24
C LEU A 10 -11.30 -11.71 1.04
N LEU A 11 -12.33 -12.43 1.49
CA LEU A 11 -12.50 -12.90 2.88
C LEU A 11 -11.75 -14.18 3.26
N HIS A 12 -11.11 -14.91 2.35
CA HIS A 12 -10.55 -16.21 2.70
C HIS A 12 -9.03 -16.35 2.48
N LYS A 13 -8.31 -15.99 3.56
CA LYS A 13 -7.09 -16.66 4.05
C LYS A 13 -5.74 -16.11 3.54
N LEU A 14 -5.33 -14.99 4.13
CA LEU A 14 -3.91 -14.76 4.47
C LEU A 14 -3.34 -15.82 5.44
N ASN A 15 -4.19 -16.60 6.12
CA ASN A 15 -3.77 -17.54 7.18
C ASN A 15 -3.02 -18.81 6.73
N SER A 16 -2.90 -19.12 5.42
CA SER A 16 -2.28 -20.39 4.97
C SER A 16 -0.99 -20.28 4.15
N PHE A 17 -0.41 -19.09 3.95
CA PHE A 17 0.71 -18.94 2.99
C PHE A 17 2.09 -18.58 3.57
N PHE A 18 2.23 -18.48 4.89
CA PHE A 18 3.50 -18.10 5.52
C PHE A 18 4.38 -19.32 5.86
N SER A 19 4.96 -19.96 4.83
CA SER A 19 6.10 -20.86 5.01
C SER A 19 7.40 -20.14 4.58
N PRO A 20 8.44 -20.07 5.43
CA PRO A 20 9.68 -19.39 5.07
C PRO A 20 10.45 -20.20 4.03
N ARG A 21 10.75 -19.60 2.87
CA ARG A 21 11.74 -20.11 1.92
C ARG A 21 13.00 -19.25 1.98
N ALA A 22 14.16 -19.88 1.78
CA ALA A 22 15.46 -19.20 1.82
C ALA A 22 15.53 -18.06 0.78
N ALA A 23 15.78 -16.84 1.27
CA ALA A 23 15.94 -15.65 0.44
C ALA A 23 17.27 -15.65 -0.31
N LYS A 24 17.29 -15.11 -1.54
CA LYS A 24 18.51 -14.83 -2.29
C LYS A 24 19.21 -13.58 -1.74
N ALA A 25 20.55 -13.56 -1.80
CA ALA A 25 21.41 -12.52 -1.23
C ALA A 25 21.06 -11.07 -1.64
N PRO A 26 21.35 -10.05 -0.80
CA PRO A 26 20.88 -8.67 -0.98
C PRO A 26 21.74 -7.83 -1.93
N LEU A 27 21.15 -6.76 -2.45
CA LEU A 27 21.84 -5.53 -2.83
C LEU A 27 21.96 -4.69 -1.55
N GLU A 28 23.14 -4.65 -0.94
CA GLU A 28 23.41 -3.90 0.29
C GLU A 28 23.94 -2.50 -0.04
N HIS A 29 23.09 -1.49 -0.20
CA HIS A 29 23.52 -0.09 -0.01
C HIS A 29 22.34 0.75 0.50
N PRO A 30 22.54 1.65 1.50
CA PRO A 30 21.63 2.77 1.66
C PRO A 30 21.64 3.51 0.33
N ALA A 31 20.48 3.67 -0.30
CA ALA A 31 20.39 4.27 -1.61
C ALA A 31 21.07 5.65 -1.56
N GLU A 32 22.23 5.78 -2.22
CA GLU A 32 22.79 7.07 -2.59
C GLU A 32 21.65 7.88 -3.23
N GLU A 33 21.59 9.20 -2.97
CA GLU A 33 20.56 10.04 -3.56
C GLU A 33 20.65 9.98 -5.08
N VAL A 34 19.84 9.12 -5.71
CA VAL A 34 19.84 8.97 -7.15
C VAL A 34 19.43 10.30 -7.76
N GLU A 35 20.35 10.87 -8.54
CA GLU A 35 20.05 11.99 -9.40
C GLU A 35 19.19 11.52 -10.58
N ILE A 36 18.16 12.29 -10.88
CA ILE A 36 17.27 12.06 -12.01
C ILE A 36 17.34 13.28 -12.93
N SER A 37 17.31 13.06 -14.24
CA SER A 37 17.27 14.17 -15.20
C SER A 37 15.90 14.86 -15.18
N ASP A 38 15.85 16.10 -15.66
CA ASP A 38 14.59 16.85 -15.81
C ASP A 38 13.58 16.11 -16.69
N THR A 39 14.04 15.40 -17.71
CA THR A 39 13.18 14.57 -18.58
C THR A 39 12.51 13.46 -17.78
N VAL A 40 13.27 12.74 -16.94
CA VAL A 40 12.71 11.69 -16.07
C VAL A 40 11.74 12.30 -15.06
N TYR A 41 12.13 13.40 -14.42
CA TYR A 41 11.28 14.09 -13.45
C TYR A 41 9.94 14.52 -14.06
N ASN A 42 9.97 15.17 -15.23
CA ASN A 42 8.78 15.67 -15.91
C ASN A 42 7.87 14.52 -16.37
N ASN A 43 8.44 13.44 -16.92
CA ASN A 43 7.65 12.28 -17.35
C ASN A 43 6.95 11.60 -16.17
N TYR A 44 7.69 11.29 -15.10
CA TYR A 44 7.14 10.64 -13.91
C TYR A 44 6.11 11.54 -13.23
N SER A 45 6.40 12.84 -13.11
CA SER A 45 5.46 13.81 -12.51
C SER A 45 4.15 13.89 -13.30
N PHE A 46 4.22 13.85 -14.63
CA PHE A 46 3.02 13.85 -15.49
C PHE A 46 2.18 12.58 -15.27
N ILE A 47 2.80 11.40 -15.34
CA ILE A 47 2.12 10.12 -15.17
C ILE A 47 1.51 10.02 -13.77
N ILE A 48 2.29 10.24 -12.73
CA ILE A 48 1.84 10.16 -11.33
C ILE A 48 0.76 11.21 -11.05
N GLY A 49 0.97 12.46 -11.49
CA GLY A 49 0.03 13.55 -11.26
C GLY A 49 -1.33 13.37 -11.93
N SER A 50 -1.42 12.54 -12.98
CA SER A 50 -2.69 12.22 -13.62
C SER A 50 -3.62 11.32 -12.77
N VAL A 51 -3.07 10.65 -11.74
CA VAL A 51 -3.80 9.67 -10.91
C VAL A 51 -3.75 10.00 -9.41
N PHE A 52 -2.62 10.50 -8.90
CA PHE A 52 -2.37 10.62 -7.46
C PHE A 52 -2.62 12.04 -6.94
N SER A 53 -3.80 12.29 -6.37
CA SER A 53 -4.09 13.54 -5.64
C SER A 53 -3.08 13.80 -4.51
N TYR A 54 -2.69 12.74 -3.80
CA TYR A 54 -1.64 12.78 -2.78
C TYR A 54 -0.35 13.43 -3.28
N PHE A 55 0.12 13.05 -4.48
CA PHE A 55 1.31 13.61 -5.09
C PHE A 55 1.08 15.07 -5.51
N ASN A 56 -0.09 15.38 -6.06
CA ASN A 56 -0.40 16.73 -6.55
C ASN A 56 -0.36 17.79 -5.44
N ASP A 57 -0.71 17.40 -4.21
CA ASP A 57 -0.70 18.26 -3.02
C ASP A 57 0.68 18.56 -2.45
N LEU A 58 1.71 17.78 -2.83
CA LEU A 58 3.07 17.92 -2.29
C LEU A 58 3.70 19.27 -2.70
N PRO A 59 4.53 19.89 -1.84
CA PRO A 59 5.38 21.01 -2.23
C PRO A 59 6.46 20.54 -3.23
N PRO A 60 7.05 21.46 -4.03
CA PRO A 60 8.00 21.11 -5.10
C PRO A 60 9.15 20.19 -4.67
N GLU A 61 9.79 20.48 -3.53
CA GLU A 61 10.90 19.65 -3.02
C GLU A 61 10.44 18.22 -2.67
N SER A 62 9.24 18.09 -2.11
CA SER A 62 8.67 16.79 -1.79
C SER A 62 8.21 16.03 -3.03
N LYS A 63 7.75 16.71 -4.08
CA LYS A 63 7.49 16.08 -5.39
C LYS A 63 8.78 15.50 -5.97
N LEU A 64 9.88 16.25 -5.95
CA LEU A 64 11.18 15.75 -6.40
C LEU A 64 11.62 14.52 -5.61
N LYS A 65 11.54 14.58 -4.27
CA LYS A 65 11.82 13.43 -3.39
C LYS A 65 10.93 12.23 -3.74
N PHE A 66 9.63 12.45 -3.91
CA PHE A 66 8.69 11.39 -4.26
C PHE A 66 9.07 10.73 -5.59
N VAL A 67 9.33 11.52 -6.64
CA VAL A 67 9.72 10.99 -7.95
C VAL A 67 11.04 10.24 -7.90
N LYS A 68 12.07 10.76 -7.21
CA LYS A 68 13.34 10.04 -7.00
C LYS A 68 13.10 8.67 -6.36
N ARG A 69 12.26 8.60 -5.33
CA ARG A 69 11.89 7.35 -4.66
C ARG A 69 11.14 6.39 -5.58
N VAL A 70 10.19 6.89 -6.38
CA VAL A 70 9.44 6.06 -7.36
C VAL A 70 10.38 5.49 -8.41
N TYR A 71 11.27 6.32 -8.95
CA TYR A 71 12.27 5.92 -9.92
C TYR A 71 13.18 4.80 -9.37
N GLN A 72 13.73 5.01 -8.17
CA GLN A 72 14.56 4.00 -7.49
C GLN A 72 13.80 2.72 -7.19
N PHE A 73 12.57 2.82 -6.69
CA PHE A 73 11.75 1.66 -6.38
C PHE A 73 11.50 0.85 -7.65
N LYS A 74 11.00 1.48 -8.71
CA LYS A 74 10.73 0.84 -10.00
C LYS A 74 11.96 0.12 -10.56
N ALA A 75 13.14 0.76 -10.50
CA ALA A 75 14.39 0.19 -11.00
C ALA A 75 14.83 -1.09 -10.25
N ASN A 76 14.37 -1.27 -9.01
CA ASN A 76 14.68 -2.43 -8.17
C ASN A 76 13.59 -3.51 -8.18
N LYS A 77 12.54 -3.35 -9.00
CA LYS A 77 11.46 -4.34 -9.14
C LYS A 77 11.44 -4.95 -10.53
N LYS A 78 10.95 -6.18 -10.60
CA LYS A 78 10.58 -6.86 -11.83
C LYS A 78 9.07 -6.87 -11.96
N PHE A 79 8.56 -6.23 -13.01
CA PHE A 79 7.13 -6.19 -13.31
C PHE A 79 6.79 -7.31 -14.28
N HIS A 80 5.74 -8.06 -13.95
CA HIS A 80 5.17 -9.12 -14.78
C HIS A 80 3.74 -8.76 -15.15
N TYR A 81 3.46 -8.73 -16.45
CA TYR A 81 2.15 -8.36 -16.97
C TYR A 81 1.43 -9.63 -17.44
N ILE A 82 0.32 -9.97 -16.79
CA ILE A 82 -0.46 -11.17 -17.09
C ILE A 82 -1.73 -10.75 -17.82
N GLY A 83 -1.86 -11.18 -19.08
CA GLY A 83 -2.97 -10.78 -19.94
C GLY A 83 -2.96 -9.29 -20.33
N LEU A 84 -1.79 -8.65 -20.22
CA LEU A 84 -1.56 -7.24 -20.53
C LEU A 84 -0.24 -7.10 -21.29
N GLU A 85 -0.14 -6.07 -22.13
CA GLU A 85 1.14 -5.65 -22.70
C GLU A 85 2.00 -4.95 -21.63
N ASN A 86 3.31 -5.04 -21.80
CA ASN A 86 4.25 -4.32 -20.95
C ASN A 86 4.00 -2.81 -21.06
N ASN A 87 3.77 -2.15 -19.94
CA ASN A 87 3.42 -0.74 -19.89
C ASN A 87 4.21 -0.02 -18.80
N ASP A 88 5.13 0.85 -19.21
CA ASP A 88 6.03 1.56 -18.28
C ASP A 88 5.27 2.49 -17.34
N ASP A 89 4.25 3.19 -17.84
CA ASP A 89 3.38 4.07 -17.03
C ASP A 89 2.72 3.27 -15.91
N THR A 90 2.27 2.05 -16.20
CA THR A 90 1.68 1.16 -15.18
C THR A 90 2.70 0.80 -14.11
N ALA A 91 3.94 0.49 -14.47
CA ALA A 91 5.00 0.25 -13.50
C ALA A 91 5.31 1.50 -12.66
N ILE A 92 5.28 2.70 -13.26
CA ILE A 92 5.45 3.97 -12.56
C ILE A 92 4.32 4.18 -11.55
N LEU A 93 3.05 3.99 -11.95
CA LEU A 93 1.88 4.16 -11.09
C LEU A 93 1.88 3.15 -9.93
N VAL A 94 2.14 1.87 -10.21
CA VAL A 94 2.25 0.85 -9.16
C VAL A 94 3.37 1.18 -8.18
N SER A 95 4.53 1.61 -8.68
CA SER A 95 5.63 2.09 -7.84
C SER A 95 5.24 3.31 -7.01
N ALA A 96 4.47 4.24 -7.58
CA ALA A 96 3.96 5.41 -6.86
C ALA A 96 3.03 5.05 -5.70
N SER A 97 2.21 3.99 -5.82
CA SER A 97 1.40 3.50 -4.70
C SER A 97 2.24 2.98 -3.53
N ALA A 98 3.32 2.25 -3.84
CA ALA A 98 4.28 1.79 -2.83
C ALA A 98 4.95 2.97 -2.12
N ILE A 99 5.38 3.98 -2.89
CA ILE A 99 6.01 5.19 -2.34
C ILE A 99 5.01 6.02 -1.54
N GLN A 100 3.75 6.12 -1.94
CA GLN A 100 2.72 6.81 -1.16
C GLN A 100 2.60 6.21 0.24
N VAL A 101 2.51 4.87 0.35
CA VAL A 101 2.43 4.21 1.66
C VAL A 101 3.70 4.41 2.48
N THR A 102 4.86 4.47 1.83
CA THR A 102 6.18 4.48 2.50
C THR A 102 6.88 5.85 2.51
N PHE A 103 6.21 6.94 2.10
CA PHE A 103 6.86 8.23 1.83
C PHE A 103 7.55 8.84 3.06
N GLY A 104 6.95 8.67 4.24
CA GLY A 104 7.52 9.12 5.51
C GLY A 104 8.64 8.23 6.05
N LEU A 105 8.80 7.02 5.51
CA LEU A 105 9.73 6.02 6.04
C LEU A 105 11.13 6.19 5.47
N LYS A 106 12.14 5.76 6.23
CA LYS A 106 13.53 5.72 5.77
C LYS A 106 13.76 4.53 4.85
N ASN A 107 13.28 3.35 5.23
CA ASN A 107 13.36 2.14 4.41
C ASN A 107 12.06 1.94 3.62
N TYR A 108 12.02 2.52 2.42
CA TYR A 108 10.81 2.56 1.58
C TYR A 108 10.83 1.55 0.43
N MET A 109 11.92 0.79 0.26
CA MET A 109 12.14 -0.11 -0.87
C MET A 109 11.29 -1.38 -0.84
N MET A 110 10.82 -1.84 0.32
CA MET A 110 10.22 -3.17 0.50
C MET A 110 11.04 -4.26 -0.21
N SER A 111 12.33 -4.33 0.11
CA SER A 111 13.35 -5.10 -0.64
C SER A 111 13.12 -6.61 -0.68
N TYR A 112 12.27 -7.16 0.21
CA TYR A 112 11.84 -8.55 0.14
C TYR A 112 11.11 -8.86 -1.18
N PHE A 113 10.20 -7.99 -1.58
CA PHE A 113 9.38 -8.18 -2.77
C PHE A 113 10.11 -7.65 -4.00
N ARG A 114 10.70 -8.55 -4.79
CA ARG A 114 11.37 -8.20 -6.05
C ARG A 114 10.42 -8.24 -7.23
N ASP A 115 9.44 -9.12 -7.18
CA ASP A 115 8.50 -9.36 -8.27
C ASP A 115 7.13 -8.74 -7.95
N ILE A 116 6.58 -8.02 -8.95
CA ILE A 116 5.25 -7.41 -8.89
C ILE A 116 4.47 -7.87 -10.12
N TYR A 117 3.33 -8.49 -9.89
CA TYR A 117 2.46 -9.05 -10.91
C TYR A 117 1.26 -8.14 -11.12
N VAL A 118 1.06 -7.68 -12.36
CA VAL A 118 -0.04 -6.82 -12.76
C VAL A 118 -0.95 -7.59 -13.70
N LEU A 119 -2.21 -7.74 -13.29
CA LEU A 119 -3.24 -8.48 -14.01
C LEU A 119 -4.30 -7.50 -14.54
N ALA A 120 -4.93 -7.81 -15.68
CA ALA A 120 -5.90 -6.91 -16.31
C ALA A 120 -7.12 -6.60 -15.42
N ASP A 121 -7.70 -7.63 -14.79
CA ASP A 121 -8.94 -7.56 -14.02
C ASP A 121 -8.85 -8.50 -12.80
N ALA A 122 -9.96 -8.75 -12.11
CA ALA A 122 -10.07 -9.78 -11.10
C ALA A 122 -9.72 -11.16 -11.69
N TYR A 123 -9.14 -12.03 -10.87
CA TYR A 123 -8.61 -13.33 -11.29
C TYR A 123 -8.87 -14.39 -10.22
N HIS A 124 -8.85 -15.66 -10.63
CA HIS A 124 -8.84 -16.79 -9.72
C HIS A 124 -7.42 -17.29 -9.51
N MET A 125 -7.11 -17.76 -8.32
CA MET A 125 -5.93 -18.59 -8.09
C MET A 125 -6.25 -20.05 -8.40
N ASP A 126 -5.22 -20.83 -8.73
CA ASP A 126 -5.40 -22.27 -8.99
C ASP A 126 -5.99 -22.96 -7.75
N ASN A 127 -7.12 -23.65 -7.95
CA ASN A 127 -7.91 -24.32 -6.90
C ASN A 127 -8.65 -23.38 -5.93
N ASP A 128 -8.94 -22.14 -6.35
CA ASP A 128 -9.80 -21.24 -5.61
C ASP A 128 -11.03 -20.81 -6.43
N GLU A 129 -12.21 -20.89 -5.81
CA GLU A 129 -13.46 -20.42 -6.40
C GLU A 129 -13.67 -18.91 -6.18
N GLU A 130 -12.88 -18.27 -5.33
CA GLU A 130 -12.95 -16.83 -5.04
C GLU A 130 -12.19 -15.97 -6.07
N LEU A 131 -12.72 -14.78 -6.32
CA LEU A 131 -12.12 -13.77 -7.18
C LEU A 131 -11.21 -12.84 -6.38
N TYR A 132 -9.95 -12.78 -6.79
CA TYR A 132 -8.93 -11.89 -6.25
C TYR A 132 -8.82 -10.62 -7.08
N ILE A 133 -8.66 -9.49 -6.40
CA ILE A 133 -8.33 -8.18 -7.02
C ILE A 133 -6.93 -7.69 -6.64
N GLY A 134 -6.29 -8.38 -5.70
CA GLY A 134 -4.95 -8.18 -5.20
C GLY A 134 -4.62 -9.27 -4.16
N HIS A 135 -3.33 -9.53 -3.95
CA HIS A 135 -2.83 -10.26 -2.78
C HIS A 135 -1.32 -10.08 -2.64
N VAL A 136 -0.79 -10.39 -1.46
CA VAL A 136 0.65 -10.49 -1.20
C VAL A 136 1.00 -11.92 -0.83
N ALA A 137 1.98 -12.50 -1.53
CA ALA A 137 2.49 -13.84 -1.28
C ALA A 137 4.03 -13.82 -1.24
N PRO A 138 4.69 -14.87 -0.71
CA PRO A 138 6.15 -14.88 -0.56
C PRO A 138 6.93 -14.66 -1.86
N ASP A 139 6.33 -14.92 -3.01
CA ASP A 139 6.86 -14.76 -4.36
C ASP A 139 6.63 -13.38 -4.98
N GLY A 140 5.63 -12.61 -4.52
CA GLY A 140 5.41 -11.27 -5.06
C GLY A 140 4.18 -10.54 -4.53
N ILE A 141 3.99 -9.34 -5.09
CA ILE A 141 2.80 -8.51 -4.88
C ILE A 141 1.95 -8.60 -6.15
N TYR A 142 0.66 -8.90 -6.02
CA TYR A 142 -0.26 -9.10 -7.13
C TYR A 142 -1.34 -8.04 -7.11
N LEU A 143 -1.60 -7.41 -8.26
CA LEU A 143 -2.54 -6.30 -8.39
C LEU A 143 -3.37 -6.41 -9.67
N SER A 144 -4.68 -6.22 -9.54
CA SER A 144 -5.56 -5.98 -10.68
C SER A 144 -5.47 -4.52 -11.11
N LEU A 145 -5.03 -4.24 -12.35
CA LEU A 145 -4.88 -2.89 -12.90
C LEU A 145 -6.21 -2.12 -12.92
N LYS A 146 -7.31 -2.79 -13.29
CA LYS A 146 -8.64 -2.17 -13.27
C LYS A 146 -9.03 -1.71 -11.87
N HIS A 147 -8.81 -2.54 -10.84
CA HIS A 147 -9.15 -2.20 -9.45
C HIS A 147 -8.18 -1.20 -8.85
N PHE A 148 -6.90 -1.25 -9.24
CA PHE A 148 -5.89 -0.24 -8.95
C PHE A 148 -6.38 1.14 -9.40
N LEU A 149 -6.75 1.28 -10.67
CA LEU A 149 -7.22 2.55 -11.23
C LEU A 149 -8.55 3.00 -10.59
N TYR A 150 -9.44 2.05 -10.30
CA TYR A 150 -10.67 2.34 -9.58
C TYR A 150 -10.38 2.96 -8.21
N GLY A 151 -9.41 2.42 -7.45
CA GLY A 151 -9.00 2.89 -6.12
C GLY A 151 -8.44 4.32 -6.06
N TYR A 152 -7.98 4.85 -7.19
CA TYR A 152 -7.53 6.25 -7.31
C TYR A 152 -8.54 7.17 -8.01
N SER A 153 -9.68 6.63 -8.43
CA SER A 153 -10.73 7.43 -9.07
C SER A 153 -11.56 8.22 -8.05
N THR A 154 -12.16 9.33 -8.49
CA THR A 154 -13.15 10.08 -7.68
C THR A 154 -14.46 9.33 -7.44
N LYS A 155 -14.60 8.13 -8.03
CA LYS A 155 -15.78 7.26 -7.93
C LYS A 155 -15.62 6.18 -6.86
N THR A 156 -14.51 6.16 -6.13
CA THR A 156 -14.33 5.25 -5.00
C THR A 156 -15.42 5.47 -3.98
N LYS A 157 -15.99 4.37 -3.50
CA LYS A 157 -16.88 4.37 -2.34
C LYS A 157 -16.15 3.68 -1.20
N ASP A 158 -16.60 3.96 0.02
CA ASP A 158 -16.20 3.23 1.22
C ASP A 158 -14.69 3.18 1.50
N ASN A 159 -13.94 4.19 1.05
CA ASN A 159 -12.49 4.30 1.20
C ASN A 159 -11.69 3.12 0.60
N VAL A 160 -12.13 2.54 -0.53
CA VAL A 160 -11.44 1.39 -1.16
C VAL A 160 -10.26 1.86 -2.01
N ASN A 161 -9.08 1.32 -1.75
CA ASN A 161 -7.92 1.42 -2.63
C ASN A 161 -7.04 0.16 -2.52
N VAL A 162 -7.21 -0.78 -3.47
CA VAL A 162 -6.50 -2.07 -3.48
C VAL A 162 -4.97 -1.90 -3.54
N ALA A 163 -4.48 -0.86 -4.23
CA ALA A 163 -3.05 -0.62 -4.31
C ALA A 163 -2.48 -0.28 -2.93
N VAL A 164 -3.12 0.64 -2.23
CA VAL A 164 -2.75 1.00 -0.86
C VAL A 164 -2.88 -0.21 0.08
N HIS A 165 -3.94 -1.00 -0.09
CA HIS A 165 -4.21 -2.21 0.70
C HIS A 165 -3.06 -3.23 0.59
N GLU A 166 -2.71 -3.66 -0.62
CA GLU A 166 -1.65 -4.65 -0.81
C GLU A 166 -0.27 -4.10 -0.43
N MET A 167 -0.01 -2.81 -0.67
CA MET A 167 1.25 -2.19 -0.25
C MET A 167 1.35 -2.11 1.29
N ALA A 168 0.23 -1.97 1.99
CA ALA A 168 0.21 -2.03 3.46
C ALA A 168 0.56 -3.44 3.97
N HIS A 169 0.04 -4.49 3.34
CA HIS A 169 0.42 -5.88 3.64
C HIS A 169 1.90 -6.13 3.35
N ALA A 170 2.38 -5.75 2.17
CA ALA A 170 3.76 -5.91 1.77
C ALA A 170 4.72 -5.18 2.72
N LEU A 171 4.35 -3.99 3.21
CA LEU A 171 5.16 -3.25 4.17
C LEU A 171 5.34 -4.01 5.49
N VAL A 172 4.26 -4.54 6.06
CA VAL A 172 4.33 -5.35 7.29
C VAL A 172 5.12 -6.63 7.03
N TYR A 173 4.86 -7.32 5.91
CA TYR A 173 5.56 -8.54 5.58
C TYR A 173 7.08 -8.31 5.49
N ASN A 174 7.50 -7.30 4.70
CA ASN A 174 8.90 -6.95 4.55
C ASN A 174 9.53 -6.64 5.91
N ASN A 175 8.80 -5.95 6.78
CA ASN A 175 9.34 -5.61 8.08
C ASN A 175 9.42 -6.80 9.02
N PHE A 176 8.52 -7.80 9.01
CA PHE A 176 8.56 -8.88 10.02
C PHE A 176 9.17 -10.20 9.54
N PHE A 177 9.17 -10.48 8.24
CA PHE A 177 9.61 -11.76 7.69
C PHE A 177 10.85 -11.67 6.80
N ALA A 178 11.25 -10.47 6.37
CA ALA A 178 12.48 -10.30 5.62
C ALA A 178 13.71 -10.40 6.53
N GLN A 179 14.79 -10.95 5.98
CA GLN A 179 16.10 -10.95 6.62
C GLN A 179 16.79 -9.58 6.56
N TYR A 180 16.41 -8.74 5.59
CA TYR A 180 17.06 -7.45 5.28
C TYR A 180 16.01 -6.39 4.92
N GLY A 181 16.40 -5.11 4.95
CA GLY A 181 15.50 -4.00 4.61
C GLY A 181 14.42 -3.73 5.68
N VAL A 182 14.66 -4.20 6.90
CA VAL A 182 13.81 -3.98 8.07
C VAL A 182 13.99 -2.56 8.58
N ASP A 183 12.90 -1.89 8.92
CA ASP A 183 12.87 -0.61 9.60
C ASP A 183 12.50 -0.81 11.08
N SER A 184 13.47 -0.63 11.96
CA SER A 184 13.28 -0.81 13.41
C SER A 184 12.31 0.22 14.01
N HIS A 185 12.26 1.44 13.46
CA HIS A 185 11.31 2.46 13.89
C HIS A 185 9.89 2.09 13.48
N PHE A 186 9.70 1.62 12.25
CA PHE A 186 8.41 1.10 11.80
C PHE A 186 7.95 -0.07 12.67
N ARG A 187 8.80 -1.08 12.91
CA ARG A 187 8.46 -2.24 13.76
C ARG A 187 7.97 -1.82 15.13
N LEU A 188 8.73 -0.96 15.82
CA LEU A 188 8.37 -0.47 17.15
C LEU A 188 7.01 0.25 17.16
N ASN A 189 6.76 1.10 16.16
CA ASN A 189 5.48 1.82 16.08
C ASN A 189 4.33 0.88 15.68
N TYR A 190 4.58 -0.09 14.80
CA TYR A 190 3.59 -1.10 14.41
C TYR A 190 3.21 -2.01 15.59
N GLU A 191 4.16 -2.40 16.44
CA GLU A 191 3.86 -3.15 17.67
C GLU A 191 2.97 -2.35 18.63
N LYS A 192 3.18 -1.02 18.72
CA LYS A 192 2.28 -0.13 19.46
C LYS A 192 0.88 -0.08 18.82
N PHE A 193 0.80 0.00 17.49
CA PHE A 193 -0.47 -0.08 16.76
C PHE A 193 -1.21 -1.39 17.07
N SER A 194 -0.51 -2.52 16.96
CA SER A 194 -1.05 -3.85 17.26
C SER A 194 -1.56 -3.93 18.70
N SER A 195 -0.81 -3.35 19.65
CA SER A 195 -1.19 -3.33 21.06
C SER A 195 -2.40 -2.43 21.34
N SER A 196 -2.53 -1.31 20.63
CA SER A 196 -3.71 -0.42 20.75
C SER A 196 -4.96 -0.96 20.07
N THR A 197 -4.81 -1.92 19.14
CA THR A 197 -5.92 -2.47 18.36
C THR A 197 -7.00 -3.07 19.25
N GLY A 198 -6.62 -3.74 20.35
CA GLY A 198 -7.59 -4.34 21.28
C GLY A 198 -8.59 -3.34 21.87
N ALA A 199 -8.12 -2.15 22.27
CA ALA A 199 -8.98 -1.09 22.81
C ALA A 199 -9.91 -0.52 21.71
N ILE A 200 -9.37 -0.28 20.52
CA ILE A 200 -10.14 0.22 19.37
C ILE A 200 -11.24 -0.78 18.97
N LEU A 201 -10.91 -2.07 18.91
CA LEU A 201 -11.87 -3.13 18.61
C LEU A 201 -12.97 -3.23 19.68
N ALA A 202 -12.60 -3.14 20.96
CA ALA A 202 -13.55 -3.17 22.06
C ALA A 202 -14.56 -2.01 21.98
N ASP A 203 -14.09 -0.79 21.63
CA ASP A 203 -14.97 0.37 21.44
C ASP A 203 -15.95 0.18 20.27
N VAL A 204 -15.45 -0.30 19.11
CA VAL A 204 -16.26 -0.61 17.94
C VAL A 204 -17.36 -1.64 18.26
N ILE A 205 -17.01 -2.70 18.98
CA ILE A 205 -17.95 -3.76 19.38
C ILE A 205 -19.00 -3.20 20.35
N THR A 206 -18.56 -2.42 21.34
CA THR A 206 -19.43 -1.85 22.38
C THR A 206 -20.44 -0.86 21.78
N ASN A 207 -19.98 0.04 20.92
CA ASN A 207 -20.80 1.10 20.33
C ASN A 207 -21.50 0.65 19.03
N ARG A 208 -21.22 -0.55 18.53
CA ARG A 208 -21.71 -1.11 17.26
C ARG A 208 -21.58 -0.16 16.07
N ARG A 209 -20.52 0.64 16.07
CA ARG A 209 -20.28 1.67 15.06
C ARG A 209 -18.79 1.71 14.74
N SER A 210 -18.46 1.66 13.46
CA SER A 210 -17.12 1.92 12.97
C SER A 210 -17.16 2.76 11.72
N TYR A 211 -16.11 3.57 11.53
CA TYR A 211 -15.83 4.22 10.26
C TYR A 211 -15.22 3.26 9.23
N LEU A 212 -14.50 2.25 9.69
CA LEU A 212 -13.93 1.23 8.82
C LEU A 212 -15.02 0.24 8.37
N ARG A 213 -14.80 -0.32 7.18
CA ARG A 213 -15.65 -1.38 6.63
C ARG A 213 -15.62 -2.60 7.56
N SER A 214 -16.71 -3.39 7.57
CA SER A 214 -16.79 -4.63 8.34
C SER A 214 -15.61 -5.58 8.07
N TYR A 215 -15.12 -5.58 6.83
CA TYR A 215 -13.97 -6.33 6.39
C TYR A 215 -12.69 -6.10 7.22
N ALA A 216 -12.50 -4.89 7.76
CA ALA A 216 -11.36 -4.57 8.64
C ALA A 216 -11.34 -5.44 9.92
N PHE A 217 -12.47 -6.02 10.31
CA PHE A 217 -12.60 -6.79 11.55
C PHE A 217 -12.44 -8.30 11.34
N SER A 218 -11.98 -8.72 10.16
CA SER A 218 -11.75 -10.14 9.85
C SER A 218 -10.53 -10.69 10.60
N ASN A 219 -9.42 -9.95 10.61
CA ASN A 219 -8.21 -10.24 11.37
C ASN A 219 -7.32 -8.98 11.48
N LEU A 220 -6.22 -9.05 12.23
CA LEU A 220 -5.31 -7.90 12.44
C LEU A 220 -4.65 -7.40 11.14
N HIS A 221 -4.35 -8.28 10.19
CA HIS A 221 -3.75 -7.89 8.91
C HIS A 221 -4.72 -7.05 8.09
N GLU A 222 -6.00 -7.46 8.01
CA GLU A 222 -7.05 -6.69 7.34
C GLU A 222 -7.35 -5.39 8.08
N PHE A 223 -7.35 -5.42 9.42
CA PHE A 223 -7.53 -4.22 10.22
C PHE A 223 -6.47 -3.18 9.87
N TRP A 224 -5.20 -3.60 9.75
CA TRP A 224 -4.12 -2.75 9.31
C TRP A 224 -4.35 -2.21 7.89
N ALA A 225 -4.56 -3.08 6.91
CA ALA A 225 -4.64 -2.64 5.51
C ALA A 225 -5.84 -1.71 5.26
N VAL A 226 -7.02 -2.02 5.81
CA VAL A 226 -8.20 -1.14 5.69
C VAL A 226 -8.03 0.18 6.46
N SER A 227 -7.31 0.17 7.59
CA SER A 227 -6.97 1.41 8.29
C SER A 227 -6.06 2.32 7.44
N VAL A 228 -5.05 1.74 6.78
CA VAL A 228 -4.14 2.47 5.88
C VAL A 228 -4.88 2.98 4.63
N GLU A 229 -5.82 2.21 4.08
CA GLU A 229 -6.71 2.70 3.01
C GLU A 229 -7.49 3.94 3.45
N ALA A 230 -8.20 3.88 4.59
CA ALA A 230 -8.95 5.01 5.11
C ALA A 230 -8.06 6.24 5.37
N PHE A 231 -6.84 6.01 5.84
CA PHE A 231 -5.85 7.04 6.11
C PHE A 231 -5.42 7.81 4.85
N PHE A 232 -5.24 7.14 3.72
CA PHE A 232 -4.83 7.80 2.48
C PHE A 232 -6.01 8.25 1.60
N VAL A 233 -7.15 7.56 1.65
CA VAL A 233 -8.32 7.88 0.81
C VAL A 233 -9.18 8.99 1.42
N ASN A 234 -9.45 8.94 2.74
CA ASN A 234 -10.23 9.96 3.42
C ASN A 234 -9.68 10.23 4.84
N PRO A 235 -8.48 10.83 4.94
CA PRO A 235 -7.84 11.10 6.23
C PRO A 235 -8.70 11.96 7.15
N ALA A 236 -9.46 12.92 6.60
CA ALA A 236 -10.31 13.81 7.39
C ALA A 236 -11.47 13.04 8.04
N GLY A 237 -12.09 12.14 7.29
CA GLY A 237 -13.13 11.24 7.80
C GLY A 237 -12.59 10.28 8.86
N LEU A 238 -11.40 9.72 8.66
CA LEU A 238 -10.76 8.86 9.64
C LEU A 238 -10.46 9.61 10.94
N ARG A 239 -9.84 10.80 10.85
CA ARG A 239 -9.53 11.64 12.02
C ARG A 239 -10.78 12.03 12.80
N LEU A 240 -11.88 12.34 12.10
CA LEU A 240 -13.15 12.72 12.74
C LEU A 240 -13.80 11.56 13.49
N ASN A 241 -13.82 10.37 12.89
CA ASN A 241 -14.61 9.24 13.42
C ASN A 241 -13.80 8.25 14.26
N MET A 242 -12.48 8.16 14.05
CA MET A 242 -11.56 7.29 14.79
C MET A 242 -10.22 8.01 15.04
N PRO A 243 -10.22 9.10 15.82
CA PRO A 243 -9.04 9.96 16.02
C PRO A 243 -7.84 9.21 16.61
N GLU A 244 -8.04 8.31 17.57
CA GLU A 244 -6.94 7.54 18.17
C GLU A 244 -6.23 6.67 17.13
N LEU A 245 -7.00 6.01 16.25
CA LEU A 245 -6.47 5.23 15.14
C LEU A 245 -5.70 6.11 14.17
N TYR A 246 -6.23 7.29 13.81
CA TYR A 246 -5.55 8.26 12.96
C TYR A 246 -4.18 8.63 13.51
N GLU A 247 -4.10 9.01 14.79
CA GLU A 247 -2.85 9.42 15.45
C GLU A 247 -1.82 8.28 15.51
N VAL A 248 -2.27 7.03 15.68
CA VAL A 248 -1.38 5.87 15.62
C VAL A 248 -0.82 5.70 14.21
N LEU A 249 -1.65 5.79 13.16
CA LEU A 249 -1.20 5.67 11.78
C LEU A 249 -0.21 6.77 11.38
N VAL A 250 -0.43 8.01 11.85
CA VAL A 250 0.52 9.12 11.67
C VAL A 250 1.91 8.72 12.18
N ARG A 251 1.99 8.16 13.38
CA ARG A 251 3.26 7.71 13.98
C ARG A 251 3.88 6.51 13.26
N VAL A 252 3.07 5.54 12.86
CA VAL A 252 3.56 4.31 12.21
C VAL A 252 4.12 4.61 10.82
N LEU A 253 3.39 5.38 10.02
CA LEU A 253 3.75 5.70 8.63
C LEU A 253 4.64 6.94 8.50
N ASN A 254 4.87 7.64 9.62
CA ASN A 254 5.59 8.90 9.72
C ASN A 254 5.03 9.96 8.74
N GLN A 255 3.71 10.02 8.63
CA GLN A 255 3.01 10.84 7.65
C GLN A 255 1.74 11.47 8.23
N ASP A 256 1.37 12.64 7.72
CA ASP A 256 0.06 13.26 7.95
C ASP A 256 -0.54 13.70 6.59
N PRO A 257 -1.42 12.87 5.98
CA PRO A 257 -2.06 13.17 4.70
C PRO A 257 -2.92 14.44 4.68
N LEU A 258 -3.29 15.01 5.84
CA LEU A 258 -4.01 16.30 5.92
C LEU A 258 -3.10 17.51 5.77
N THR A 259 -1.79 17.34 5.90
CA THR A 259 -0.82 18.43 5.70
C THR A 259 -0.34 18.48 4.25
N LYS A 260 0.31 19.58 3.85
CA LYS A 260 0.97 19.64 2.52
C LYS A 260 2.32 18.93 2.50
N ASN A 261 3.08 19.01 3.59
CA ASN A 261 4.41 18.38 3.68
C ASN A 261 4.32 16.86 3.76
N LYS A 262 3.16 16.32 4.17
CA LYS A 262 2.82 14.90 4.33
C LYS A 262 3.71 14.10 5.28
N ILE A 263 4.94 14.49 5.56
CA ILE A 263 5.84 13.87 6.54
C ILE A 263 5.60 14.52 7.90
N ALA A 264 5.39 13.68 8.92
CA ALA A 264 5.13 14.09 10.30
C ALA A 264 6.41 14.19 11.14
#